data_AF-A0A8F1MB37-F1
#
_entry.id   AF-A0A8F1MB37-F1
#
_cell.length_a   1.000
_cell.length_b   1.000
_cell.length_c   1.000
_cell.angle_alpha   90.00
_cell.angle_beta   90.00
_cell.angle_gamma   90.00
#
_symmetry.space_group_name_H-M   'P 1'
#
loop_
_entity.id
_entity.type
_entity.pdbx_description
1 polymer ?
#
loop_
_entity_poly.entity_id
_entity_poly.type
_entity_poly.pdbx_seq_one_letter_code
_entity_poly.pdbx_strand_id
1 'polypeptide(L)'
;MVNTLKDIFHDANEIYWLPTYLTRENPDLPTLTPQQLAKNIDKEKIHFAELDDSLWQEITAARNSGKLVLCMGAGTIDGWIREQLAKN
;
A
#
# COMPACT_ATOMS: atom_id res chain seq x y z
N MET A 1 -13.11 10.49 18.17
CA MET A 1 -13.15 10.81 16.73
C MET A 1 -12.70 9.55 16.01
N VAL A 2 -13.50 9.02 15.08
CA VAL A 2 -13.09 7.84 14.29
C VAL A 2 -12.38 8.39 13.06
N ASN A 3 -11.06 8.23 12.98
CA ASN A 3 -10.30 8.60 11.79
C ASN A 3 -10.64 7.62 10.66
N THR A 4 -11.05 8.14 9.51
CA THR A 4 -11.25 7.33 8.32
C THR A 4 -9.94 7.08 7.60
N LEU A 5 -9.89 6.09 6.70
CA LEU A 5 -8.72 5.89 5.83
C LEU A 5 -8.42 7.14 4.99
N LYS A 6 -9.44 7.92 4.62
CA LYS A 6 -9.25 9.19 3.93
C LYS A 6 -8.42 10.18 4.76
N ASP A 7 -8.72 10.27 6.06
CA ASP A 7 -8.03 11.18 6.97
C ASP A 7 -6.58 10.73 7.19
N ILE A 8 -6.36 9.42 7.28
CA ILE A 8 -5.01 8.83 7.43
C ILE A 8 -4.12 9.13 6.23
N PHE A 9 -4.67 9.04 5.02
CA PHE A 9 -3.91 9.21 3.78
C PHE A 9 -4.04 10.60 3.16
N HIS A 10 -4.60 11.57 3.88
CA HIS A 10 -4.92 12.90 3.35
C HIS A 10 -3.70 13.59 2.74
N ASP A 11 -2.55 13.54 3.42
CA ASP A 11 -1.33 14.25 3.01
C ASP A 11 -0.43 13.43 2.07
N ALA A 12 -0.79 12.17 1.77
CA ALA A 12 -0.03 11.37 0.82
C ALA A 12 -0.19 11.94 -0.60
N ASN A 13 0.92 12.06 -1.33
CA ASN A 13 0.90 12.45 -2.75
C ASN A 13 0.46 11.27 -3.63
N GLU A 14 0.98 10.07 -3.34
CA GLU A 14 0.73 8.82 -4.06
C GLU A 14 0.59 7.68 -3.03
N ILE A 15 -0.31 6.74 -3.31
CA ILE A 15 -0.65 5.61 -2.46
C ILE A 15 -0.67 4.36 -3.33
N TYR A 16 0.33 3.50 -3.14
CA TYR A 16 0.38 2.19 -3.78
C TYR A 16 -0.30 1.17 -2.87
N TRP A 17 -1.49 0.74 -3.26
CA TRP A 17 -2.32 -0.17 -2.49
C TRP A 17 -2.13 -1.61 -2.96
N LEU A 18 -1.53 -2.42 -2.08
CA LEU A 18 -1.24 -3.83 -2.33
C LEU A 18 -2.47 -4.72 -2.06
N PRO A 19 -2.51 -5.96 -2.59
CA PRO A 19 -3.52 -6.93 -2.22
C PRO A 19 -3.53 -7.16 -0.71
N THR A 20 -4.73 -7.25 -0.15
CA THR A 20 -4.91 -7.52 1.26
C THR A 20 -4.78 -9.00 1.54
N TYR A 21 -3.91 -9.36 2.47
CA TYR A 21 -3.88 -10.70 3.02
C TYR A 21 -5.12 -10.92 3.92
N LEU A 22 -5.91 -11.94 3.62
CA LEU A 22 -7.16 -12.21 4.32
C LEU A 22 -6.91 -13.10 5.55
N THR A 23 -6.65 -12.48 6.71
CA THR A 23 -6.70 -13.18 8.00
C THR A 23 -8.12 -13.07 8.55
N ARG A 24 -8.86 -14.17 8.56
CA ARG A 24 -10.27 -14.17 8.98
C ARG A 24 -10.41 -14.51 10.46
N GLU A 25 -10.88 -13.54 11.26
CA GLU A 25 -11.33 -13.82 12.62
C GLU A 25 -12.76 -14.40 12.64
N ASN A 26 -13.64 -13.90 11.77
CA ASN A 26 -15.01 -14.41 11.61
C ASN A 26 -15.29 -14.81 10.14
N PRO A 27 -15.57 -16.09 9.85
CA PRO A 27 -15.85 -16.59 8.50
C PRO A 27 -17.19 -16.13 7.89
N ASP A 28 -18.12 -15.62 8.70
CA ASP A 28 -19.46 -15.26 8.24
C ASP A 28 -19.55 -13.83 7.68
N LEU A 29 -18.53 -13.00 7.92
CA LEU A 29 -18.47 -11.64 7.38
C LEU A 29 -18.07 -11.62 5.90
N PRO A 30 -18.58 -10.66 5.09
CA PRO A 30 -18.17 -10.55 3.70
C PRO A 30 -16.67 -10.20 3.60
N THR A 31 -15.97 -10.84 2.67
CA THR A 31 -14.62 -10.42 2.29
C THR A 31 -14.69 -9.07 1.59
N LEU A 32 -13.93 -8.10 2.07
CA LEU A 32 -13.80 -6.80 1.40
C LEU A 32 -12.65 -6.85 0.40
N THR A 33 -12.89 -6.35 -0.82
CA THR A 33 -11.82 -6.19 -1.81
C THR A 33 -10.95 -4.97 -1.49
N PRO A 34 -9.71 -4.91 -2.00
CA PRO A 34 -8.87 -3.70 -1.91
C PRO A 34 -9.60 -2.43 -2.34
N GLN A 35 -10.39 -2.49 -3.41
CA GLN A 35 -11.17 -1.36 -3.92
C GLN A 35 -12.27 -0.92 -2.94
N GLN A 36 -12.90 -1.88 -2.25
CA GLN A 36 -13.93 -1.58 -1.24
C GLN A 36 -13.31 -0.94 0.01
N LEU A 37 -12.12 -1.37 0.41
CA LEU A 37 -11.38 -0.79 1.54
C LEU A 37 -10.93 0.64 1.23
N ALA A 38 -10.39 0.85 0.03
CA ALA A 38 -9.87 2.15 -0.38
C ALA A 38 -10.91 3.13 -0.94
N LYS A 39 -12.20 2.77 -0.95
CA LYS A 39 -13.28 3.52 -1.65
C LYS A 39 -13.39 5.00 -1.28
N ASN A 40 -12.93 5.40 -0.10
CA ASN A 40 -13.04 6.76 0.43
C ASN A 40 -11.75 7.58 0.24
N ILE A 41 -10.68 6.99 -0.27
CA ILE A 41 -9.44 7.66 -0.60
C ILE A 41 -9.61 8.36 -1.96
N ASP A 42 -8.97 9.52 -2.14
CA ASP A 42 -9.03 10.24 -3.41
C ASP A 42 -8.48 9.36 -4.55
N LYS A 43 -9.31 9.10 -5.56
CA LYS A 43 -9.01 8.15 -6.65
C LYS A 43 -7.75 8.52 -7.44
N GLU A 44 -7.41 9.80 -7.47
CA GLU A 44 -6.23 10.33 -8.18
C GLU A 44 -4.92 9.99 -7.45
N LYS A 45 -4.99 9.67 -6.16
CA LYS A 45 -3.82 9.33 -5.33
C LYS A 45 -3.55 7.84 -5.27
N ILE A 46 -4.51 6.99 -5.64
CA ILE A 46 -4.42 5.54 -5.42
C ILE A 46 -4.03 4.78 -6.69
N HIS A 47 -3.03 3.92 -6.54
CA HIS A 47 -2.56 2.99 -7.55
C HIS A 47 -2.65 1.57 -6.97
N PHE A 48 -3.41 0.67 -7.59
CA PHE A 48 -3.39 -0.73 -7.20
C PHE A 48 -2.15 -1.38 -7.81
N ALA A 49 -1.33 -2.03 -6.97
CA ALA A 49 -0.03 -2.56 -7.36
C ALA A 49 0.20 -3.93 -6.73
N GLU A 50 1.16 -4.68 -7.27
CA GLU A 50 1.63 -5.96 -6.74
C GLU A 50 3.05 -5.83 -6.19
N LEU A 51 3.52 -6.81 -5.42
CA LEU A 51 4.90 -6.87 -4.94
C LEU A 51 5.85 -7.35 -6.05
N ASP A 52 5.99 -6.55 -7.10
CA ASP A 52 6.73 -6.86 -8.33
C ASP A 52 7.78 -5.81 -8.70
N ASP A 53 8.50 -6.05 -9.80
CA ASP A 53 9.56 -5.16 -10.25
C ASP A 53 9.02 -3.80 -10.72
N SER A 54 7.77 -3.71 -11.18
CA SER A 54 7.16 -2.44 -11.55
C SER A 54 6.96 -1.55 -10.33
N LEU A 55 6.44 -2.09 -9.22
CA LEU A 55 6.36 -1.34 -7.97
C LEU A 55 7.74 -0.91 -7.46
N TRP A 56 8.75 -1.79 -7.58
CA TRP A 56 10.11 -1.43 -7.16
C TRP A 56 10.71 -0.29 -7.98
N GLN A 57 10.43 -0.25 -9.29
CA GLN A 57 10.82 0.86 -10.16
C GLN A 57 10.19 2.18 -9.72
N GLU A 58 8.88 2.19 -9.40
CA GLU A 58 8.19 3.38 -8.89
C GLU A 58 8.76 3.87 -7.56
N ILE A 59 8.99 2.95 -6.62
CA ILE A 59 9.64 3.26 -5.32
C ILE A 59 11.01 3.88 -5.55
N THR A 60 11.80 3.31 -6.46
CA THR A 60 13.16 3.78 -6.77
C THR A 60 13.12 5.16 -7.43
N ALA A 61 12.23 5.38 -8.40
CA ALA A 61 12.04 6.67 -9.04
C ALA A 61 11.58 7.76 -8.05
N ALA A 62 10.64 7.44 -7.16
CA ALA A 62 10.20 8.33 -6.09
C ALA A 62 11.36 8.71 -5.17
N ARG A 63 12.16 7.73 -4.71
CA ARG A 63 13.34 8.01 -3.87
C ARG A 63 14.39 8.85 -4.60
N ASN A 64 14.67 8.56 -5.87
CA ASN A 64 15.64 9.31 -6.67
C ASN A 64 15.19 10.75 -6.93
N SER A 65 13.88 11.02 -6.94
CA SER A 65 13.31 12.37 -7.02
C SER A 65 13.24 13.09 -5.66
N GLY A 66 13.77 12.49 -4.59
CA GLY A 66 13.82 13.08 -3.25
C GLY A 66 12.54 12.95 -2.44
N LYS A 67 11.58 12.10 -2.87
CA LYS A 67 10.36 11.83 -2.09
C LYS A 67 10.67 10.92 -0.90
N LEU A 68 9.94 11.13 0.19
CA LEU A 68 9.85 10.16 1.28
C LEU A 68 8.93 9.01 0.86
N VAL A 69 9.45 7.78 0.88
CA VAL A 69 8.64 6.57 0.66
C VAL A 69 8.41 5.87 1.99
N LEU A 70 7.15 5.75 2.39
CA LEU A 70 6.74 5.07 3.60
C LEU A 70 6.07 3.73 3.25
N CYS A 71 6.75 2.62 3.56
CA CYS A 71 6.17 1.28 3.42
C CYS A 71 5.39 0.94 4.69
N MET A 72 4.07 0.74 4.58
CA MET A 72 3.20 0.39 5.69
C MET A 72 2.49 -0.93 5.44
N GLY A 73 2.56 -1.84 6.39
CA GLY A 73 1.84 -3.10 6.33
C GLY A 73 2.39 -4.09 7.34
N ALA A 74 1.53 -5.03 7.74
CA ALA A 74 1.97 -6.23 8.43
C ALA A 74 2.30 -7.32 7.40
N GLY A 75 3.26 -8.20 7.70
CA GLY A 75 3.56 -9.36 6.86
C GLY A 75 4.63 -9.11 5.79
N THR A 76 4.32 -9.47 4.54
CA THR A 76 5.31 -9.72 3.47
C THR A 76 6.04 -8.49 2.94
N ILE A 77 5.50 -7.27 3.14
CA ILE A 77 6.11 -6.04 2.60
C ILE A 77 7.49 -5.74 3.21
N ASP A 78 7.70 -5.95 4.51
CA ASP A 78 9.00 -5.71 5.15
C ASP A 78 10.09 -6.63 4.57
N GLY A 79 9.78 -7.93 4.47
CA GLY A 79 10.68 -8.93 3.87
C GLY A 79 10.99 -8.61 2.41
N TRP A 80 9.96 -8.32 1.62
CA TRP A 80 10.12 -7.98 0.20
C TRP A 80 10.99 -6.74 -0.01
N ILE A 81 10.79 -5.66 0.77
CA ILE A 81 11.65 -4.46 0.68
C ILE A 81 13.11 -4.79 1.02
N ARG A 82 13.36 -5.59 2.07
CA ARG A 82 14.73 -5.99 2.44
C ARG A 82 15.40 -6.79 1.32
N GLU A 83 14.68 -7.69 0.68
CA GLU A 83 15.19 -8.46 -0.46
C GLU A 83 15.54 -7.53 -1.64
N GLN A 84 14.67 -6.59 -1.99
CA GLN A 84 14.94 -5.64 -3.06
C GLN A 84 16.15 -4.75 -2.77
N LEU A 85 16.31 -4.32 -1.51
CA LEU A 85 17.48 -3.55 -1.08
C LEU A 85 18.78 -4.36 -1.12
N ALA A 86 18.73 -5.67 -0.91
CA ALA A 86 19.90 -6.56 -0.93
C ALA A 86 20.34 -6.98 -2.34
N LYS A 87 19.52 -6.75 -3.37
CA LYS A 87 19.87 -7.00 -4.79
C LYS A 87 20.78 -5.89 -5.38
N ASN A 88 20.88 -4.76 -4.71
CA ASN A 88 21.72 -3.61 -5.06
C ASN A 88 23.02 -3.61 -4.25
#